data_AF-A0A7M3X9E3-F1
#
_entry.id   AF-A0A7M3X9E3-F1
#
_cell.length_a   1.000
_cell.length_b   1.000
_cell.length_c   1.000
_cell.angle_alpha   90.00
_cell.angle_beta   90.00
_cell.angle_gamma   90.00
#
_symmetry.space_group_name_H-M   'P 1'
#
loop_
_entity.id
_entity.type
_entity.pdbx_description
1 polymer ?
#
loop_
_entity_poly.entity_id
_entity_poly.type
_entity_poly.pdbx_seq_one_letter_code
_entity_poly.pdbx_strand_id
1 'polypeptide(L)'
;MVRQRLSGVVLVLLLMAPMVSSLPVEVQNEEPVWRSVGLDPTEWTDRPESEDSPMMDSYTGNAVIKMNVSYQSGWTSSRVEGTVIIELFEQWAPVTTNNMIAHVESGLYDGVFFHRVINDFVTQSGDPTCKTIGVYPATSPTCGSGGTGETIPLEHDENLSHVDGAIGMARSADPDSADSQWYIAETEAHGLDPENRDDEGYATFGIVRDGMTHIRAIADVPTSDEPTGTALDNPFASGG
;
A
#
# COMPACT_ATOMS: atom_id res chain seq x y z
N MET A 1 30.22 29.14 -91.13
CA MET A 1 30.43 27.87 -91.87
C MET A 1 31.03 26.86 -90.89
N VAL A 2 30.28 25.79 -90.63
CA VAL A 2 30.55 24.55 -89.87
C VAL A 2 31.89 24.43 -89.12
N ARG A 3 31.82 24.13 -87.80
CA ARG A 3 32.78 23.24 -87.12
C ARG A 3 32.14 22.53 -85.92
N GLN A 4 32.03 21.21 -86.05
CA GLN A 4 31.68 20.23 -85.03
C GLN A 4 32.58 20.34 -83.80
N ARG A 5 32.04 20.14 -82.59
CA ARG A 5 32.78 19.56 -81.47
C ARG A 5 31.90 18.71 -80.54
N LEU A 6 32.26 17.43 -80.53
CA LEU A 6 32.40 16.48 -79.41
C LEU A 6 31.30 16.35 -78.35
N SER A 7 30.78 15.12 -78.33
CA SER A 7 30.07 14.44 -77.25
C SER A 7 30.78 14.51 -75.90
N GLY A 8 30.00 14.74 -74.85
CA GLY A 8 30.30 14.39 -73.48
C GLY A 8 29.06 13.74 -72.87
N VAL A 9 29.11 12.43 -72.63
CA VAL A 9 28.06 11.68 -71.92
C VAL A 9 28.24 11.96 -70.43
N VAL A 10 27.26 12.60 -69.80
CA VAL A 10 27.18 12.71 -68.34
C VAL A 10 26.11 11.73 -67.87
N LEU A 11 26.56 10.68 -67.21
CA LEU A 11 25.74 9.68 -66.53
C LEU A 11 25.22 10.31 -65.22
N VAL A 12 23.94 10.68 -65.16
CA VAL A 12 23.30 11.13 -63.93
C VAL A 12 22.71 9.90 -63.24
N LEU A 13 23.37 9.42 -62.19
CA LEU A 13 22.79 8.47 -61.25
C LEU A 13 21.74 9.22 -60.40
N LEU A 14 20.45 8.94 -60.63
CA LEU A 14 19.39 9.33 -59.71
C LEU A 14 19.40 8.37 -58.51
N LEU A 15 19.98 8.82 -57.39
CA LEU A 15 19.81 8.20 -56.08
C LEU A 15 18.39 8.51 -55.58
N MET A 16 17.47 7.55 -55.72
CA MET A 16 16.20 7.55 -54.99
C MET A 16 16.51 7.26 -53.51
N ALA A 17 16.37 8.26 -52.65
CA ALA A 17 16.39 8.06 -51.20
C ALA A 17 15.03 7.45 -50.76
N PRO A 18 15.00 6.37 -49.97
CA PRO A 18 13.77 5.91 -49.36
C PRO A 18 13.34 6.91 -48.28
N MET A 19 12.18 7.54 -48.47
CA MET A 19 11.47 8.28 -47.42
C MET A 19 11.01 7.26 -46.37
N VAL A 20 11.70 7.19 -45.24
CA VAL A 20 11.23 6.45 -44.07
C VAL A 20 10.23 7.36 -43.35
N SER A 21 8.94 7.08 -43.45
CA SER A 21 7.94 7.74 -42.61
C SER A 21 8.09 7.20 -41.19
N SER A 22 8.64 8.01 -40.28
CA SER A 22 8.58 7.73 -38.85
C SER A 22 7.15 7.95 -38.38
N LEU A 23 6.40 6.87 -38.17
CA LEU A 23 5.19 6.94 -37.34
C LEU A 23 5.63 7.25 -35.91
N PRO A 24 4.91 8.13 -35.18
CA PRO A 24 5.16 8.30 -33.76
C PRO A 24 4.86 6.96 -33.07
N VAL A 25 5.85 6.43 -32.35
CA VAL A 25 5.64 5.33 -31.40
C VAL A 25 4.87 5.95 -30.24
N GLU A 26 3.57 5.69 -30.20
CA GLU A 26 2.74 5.98 -29.04
C GLU A 26 3.14 4.98 -27.95
N VAL A 27 3.86 5.45 -26.95
CA VAL A 27 4.16 4.69 -25.75
C VAL A 27 2.83 4.50 -25.03
N GLN A 28 2.19 3.36 -25.25
CA GLN A 28 1.10 2.92 -24.39
C GLN A 28 1.75 2.59 -23.04
N ASN A 29 1.58 3.48 -22.07
CA ASN A 29 1.73 3.10 -20.67
C ASN A 29 0.66 2.04 -20.41
N GLU A 30 1.04 0.76 -20.55
CA GLU A 30 0.20 -0.33 -20.08
C GLU A 30 0.11 -0.17 -18.57
N GLU A 31 -1.00 0.41 -18.12
CA GLU A 31 -1.34 0.49 -16.70
C GLU A 31 -1.23 -0.92 -16.09
N PRO A 32 -0.53 -1.10 -14.95
CA PRO A 32 -0.32 -2.42 -14.36
C PRO A 32 -1.65 -3.13 -14.13
N VAL A 33 -1.65 -4.46 -14.27
CA VAL A 33 -2.85 -5.33 -14.29
C VAL A 33 -3.81 -5.05 -13.13
N TRP A 34 -3.30 -4.61 -11.97
CA TRP A 34 -4.09 -4.29 -10.79
C TRP A 34 -4.91 -2.98 -10.90
N ARG A 35 -4.52 -2.02 -11.75
CA ARG A 35 -5.28 -0.78 -12.03
C ARG A 35 -6.60 -1.03 -12.78
N SER A 36 -6.86 -2.28 -13.18
CA SER A 36 -8.07 -2.71 -13.89
C SER A 36 -8.90 -3.76 -13.15
N VAL A 37 -8.58 -4.08 -11.89
CA VAL A 37 -9.40 -5.03 -11.12
C VAL A 37 -10.70 -4.32 -10.77
N GLY A 38 -11.80 -4.87 -11.29
CA GLY A 38 -13.16 -4.40 -11.09
C GLY A 38 -13.48 -4.18 -9.63
N LEU A 39 -13.36 -2.92 -9.22
CA LEU A 39 -14.03 -2.39 -8.06
C LEU A 39 -15.44 -2.16 -8.52
N ASP A 40 -16.31 -3.12 -8.25
CA ASP A 40 -17.71 -2.78 -8.17
C ASP A 40 -17.94 -2.34 -6.72
N PRO A 41 -18.00 -1.02 -6.42
CA PRO A 41 -18.21 -0.57 -5.06
C PRO A 41 -19.50 -1.10 -4.47
N THR A 42 -20.44 -1.57 -5.29
CA THR A 42 -21.69 -2.17 -4.81
C THR A 42 -21.50 -3.53 -4.14
N GLU A 43 -20.37 -4.20 -4.40
CA GLU A 43 -20.02 -5.48 -3.76
C GLU A 43 -19.40 -5.29 -2.36
N TRP A 44 -18.93 -4.08 -2.05
CA TRP A 44 -18.37 -3.77 -0.73
C TRP A 44 -19.50 -3.63 0.29
N THR A 45 -19.46 -4.45 1.33
CA THR A 45 -20.56 -4.52 2.32
C THR A 45 -20.06 -4.39 3.76
N ASP A 46 -18.80 -4.72 4.01
CA ASP A 46 -18.15 -4.66 5.32
C ASP A 46 -17.24 -3.44 5.42
N ARG A 47 -17.89 -2.26 5.37
CA ARG A 47 -17.25 -0.93 5.36
C ARG A 47 -16.94 -0.42 6.78
N PRO A 48 -16.10 0.62 6.90
CA PRO A 48 -16.00 1.40 8.13
C PRO A 48 -17.32 2.07 8.52
N GLU A 49 -17.42 2.48 9.77
CA GLU A 49 -18.46 3.37 10.24
C GLU A 49 -18.39 4.70 9.49
N SER A 50 -19.55 5.21 9.09
CA SER A 50 -19.63 6.41 8.26
C SER A 50 -19.41 7.68 9.08
N GLU A 51 -18.61 8.60 8.55
CA GLU A 51 -18.36 9.94 9.10
C GLU A 51 -18.47 11.00 7.99
N ASP A 52 -18.58 12.28 8.36
CA ASP A 52 -18.54 13.41 7.42
C ASP A 52 -17.08 13.69 7.00
N SER A 53 -16.55 12.84 6.12
CA SER A 53 -15.19 12.93 5.59
C SER A 53 -15.16 12.64 4.09
N PRO A 54 -14.37 13.40 3.30
CA PRO A 54 -14.14 13.11 1.88
C PRO A 54 -13.63 11.68 1.64
N MET A 55 -12.96 11.06 2.61
CA MET A 55 -12.47 9.70 2.50
C MET A 55 -13.58 8.65 2.38
N MET A 56 -14.81 8.97 2.81
CA MET A 56 -15.94 8.03 2.68
C MET A 56 -16.40 7.86 1.24
N ASP A 57 -16.05 8.79 0.34
CA ASP A 57 -16.28 8.69 -1.09
C ASP A 57 -15.13 7.95 -1.78
N SER A 58 -15.47 7.14 -2.80
CA SER A 58 -14.49 6.45 -3.65
C SER A 58 -14.25 7.24 -4.94
N TYR A 59 -12.98 7.32 -5.37
CA TYR A 59 -12.60 8.12 -6.53
C TYR A 59 -12.08 7.24 -7.67
N THR A 60 -12.60 7.47 -8.87
CA THR A 60 -12.18 6.73 -10.06
C THR A 60 -10.71 7.01 -10.37
N GLY A 61 -9.93 5.95 -10.56
CA GLY A 61 -8.51 6.03 -10.89
C GLY A 61 -7.58 5.83 -9.70
N ASN A 62 -8.11 5.86 -8.48
CA ASN A 62 -7.33 5.53 -7.28
C ASN A 62 -6.90 4.08 -7.28
N ALA A 63 -5.68 3.86 -6.77
CA ALA A 63 -5.21 2.52 -6.50
C ALA A 63 -6.04 1.81 -5.45
N VAL A 64 -6.33 0.52 -5.70
CA VAL A 64 -6.91 -0.37 -4.70
C VAL A 64 -6.01 -1.58 -4.49
N ILE A 65 -5.73 -1.84 -3.21
CA ILE A 65 -4.97 -2.98 -2.75
C ILE A 65 -5.95 -4.02 -2.21
N LYS A 66 -5.71 -5.28 -2.60
CA LYS A 66 -6.34 -6.45 -2.00
C LYS A 66 -5.35 -7.14 -1.08
N MET A 67 -5.64 -7.17 0.21
CA MET A 67 -4.88 -7.87 1.23
C MET A 67 -5.63 -9.13 1.64
N ASN A 68 -4.99 -10.30 1.52
CA ASN A 68 -5.52 -11.54 2.09
C ASN A 68 -4.96 -11.66 3.51
N VAL A 69 -5.82 -11.98 4.47
CA VAL A 69 -5.44 -12.14 5.88
C VAL A 69 -5.89 -13.50 6.37
N SER A 70 -5.14 -14.11 7.29
CA SER A 70 -5.60 -15.28 8.02
C SER A 70 -5.43 -15.10 9.53
N TYR A 71 -6.32 -15.66 10.33
CA TYR A 71 -6.18 -15.57 11.78
C TYR A 71 -6.85 -16.74 12.52
N GLN A 72 -6.46 -16.95 13.76
CA GLN A 72 -7.06 -17.90 14.69
C GLN A 72 -7.17 -17.21 16.04
N SER A 73 -8.39 -17.18 16.59
CA SER A 73 -8.73 -16.63 17.91
C SER A 73 -8.19 -17.45 19.09
N GLY A 74 -7.51 -18.56 18.81
CA GLY A 74 -6.88 -19.41 19.82
C GLY A 74 -6.37 -20.73 19.23
N TRP A 75 -5.56 -21.45 20.00
CA TRP A 75 -4.89 -22.69 19.55
C TRP A 75 -5.85 -23.81 19.08
N THR A 76 -7.08 -23.82 19.59
CA THR A 76 -8.11 -24.82 19.20
C THR A 76 -9.10 -24.31 18.16
N SER A 77 -9.04 -23.03 17.83
CA SER A 77 -9.93 -22.40 16.86
C SER A 77 -9.50 -22.77 15.43
N SER A 78 -10.49 -22.91 14.55
CA SER A 78 -10.23 -23.04 13.13
C SER A 78 -9.62 -21.74 12.60
N ARG A 79 -8.75 -21.86 11.59
CA ARG A 79 -8.24 -20.70 10.88
C ARG A 79 -9.33 -20.08 10.01
N VAL A 80 -9.45 -18.77 10.13
CA VAL A 80 -10.27 -17.91 9.28
C VAL A 80 -9.36 -17.32 8.22
N GLU A 81 -9.84 -17.29 6.98
CA GLU A 81 -9.22 -16.61 5.85
C GLU A 81 -10.15 -15.48 5.44
N GLY A 82 -9.60 -14.30 5.17
CA GLY A 82 -10.35 -13.09 4.87
C GLY A 82 -9.69 -12.28 3.76
N THR A 83 -10.46 -11.36 3.20
CA THR A 83 -9.96 -10.37 2.25
C THR A 83 -10.31 -8.98 2.78
N VAL A 84 -9.31 -8.10 2.78
CA VAL A 84 -9.47 -6.67 3.07
C VAL A 84 -9.14 -5.89 1.80
N ILE A 85 -10.05 -5.01 1.42
CA ILE A 85 -9.90 -4.12 0.26
C ILE A 85 -9.61 -2.72 0.77
N ILE A 86 -8.54 -2.10 0.27
CA ILE A 86 -8.09 -0.78 0.72
C ILE A 86 -7.96 0.13 -0.50
N GLU A 87 -8.60 1.28 -0.48
CA GLU A 87 -8.41 2.34 -1.47
C GLU A 87 -7.34 3.33 -0.99
N LEU A 88 -6.44 3.70 -1.88
CA LEU A 88 -5.36 4.66 -1.65
C LEU A 88 -5.67 6.00 -2.33
N PHE A 89 -5.47 7.10 -1.61
CA PHE A 89 -5.78 8.45 -2.10
C PHE A 89 -4.56 9.11 -2.75
N GLU A 90 -4.16 8.63 -3.92
CA GLU A 90 -2.97 9.10 -4.66
C GLU A 90 -2.98 10.62 -4.94
N GLN A 91 -4.17 11.22 -5.05
CA GLN A 91 -4.34 12.65 -5.28
C GLN A 91 -4.02 13.52 -4.05
N TRP A 92 -4.12 12.95 -2.84
CA TRP A 92 -3.92 13.67 -1.58
C TRP A 92 -2.60 13.29 -0.91
N ALA A 93 -2.15 12.03 -1.06
CA ALA A 93 -0.88 11.55 -0.51
C ALA A 93 -0.02 10.80 -1.55
N PRO A 94 0.40 11.45 -2.65
CA PRO A 94 1.10 10.79 -3.75
C PRO A 94 2.43 10.13 -3.35
N VAL A 95 3.20 10.70 -2.43
CA VAL A 95 4.49 10.09 -2.04
C VAL A 95 4.25 8.82 -1.23
N THR A 96 3.34 8.89 -0.26
CA THR A 96 3.01 7.80 0.65
C THR A 96 2.33 6.64 -0.06
N THR A 97 1.36 6.94 -0.93
CA THR A 97 0.66 5.93 -1.72
C THR A 97 1.60 5.22 -2.70
N ASN A 98 2.48 5.96 -3.39
CA ASN A 98 3.49 5.35 -4.27
C ASN A 98 4.46 4.45 -3.51
N ASN A 99 4.85 4.82 -2.30
CA ASN A 99 5.69 3.99 -1.43
C ASN A 99 4.99 2.66 -1.08
N MET A 100 3.73 2.73 -0.63
CA MET A 100 2.92 1.53 -0.35
C MET A 100 2.77 0.64 -1.59
N ILE A 101 2.45 1.23 -2.75
CA ILE A 101 2.31 0.52 -4.01
C ILE A 101 3.62 -0.20 -4.37
N ALA A 102 4.77 0.49 -4.29
CA ALA A 102 6.06 -0.12 -4.57
C ALA A 102 6.39 -1.30 -3.64
N HIS A 103 6.03 -1.22 -2.36
CA HIS A 103 6.21 -2.32 -1.41
C HIS A 103 5.26 -3.49 -1.69
N VAL A 104 4.01 -3.23 -2.09
CA VAL A 104 3.07 -4.28 -2.55
C VAL A 104 3.59 -4.96 -3.81
N GLU A 105 4.01 -4.19 -4.82
CA GLU A 105 4.48 -4.72 -6.11
C GLU A 105 5.79 -5.52 -6.00
N SER A 106 6.65 -5.16 -5.04
CA SER A 106 7.88 -5.92 -4.75
C SER A 106 7.65 -7.18 -3.91
N GLY A 107 6.42 -7.41 -3.42
CA GLY A 107 6.09 -8.54 -2.53
C GLY A 107 6.65 -8.40 -1.12
N LEU A 108 6.98 -7.17 -0.68
CA LEU A 108 7.57 -6.93 0.64
C LEU A 108 6.66 -7.47 1.76
N TYR A 109 5.36 -7.19 1.65
CA TYR A 109 4.34 -7.54 2.63
C TYR A 109 3.95 -9.03 2.65
N ASP A 110 4.40 -9.83 1.69
CA ASP A 110 4.04 -11.25 1.62
C ASP A 110 4.55 -12.01 2.86
N GLY A 111 3.61 -12.55 3.64
CA GLY A 111 3.88 -13.28 4.87
C GLY A 111 4.33 -12.41 6.05
N VAL A 112 4.23 -11.09 5.94
CA VAL A 112 4.35 -10.17 7.09
C VAL A 112 3.06 -10.24 7.90
N PHE A 113 3.18 -10.51 9.20
CA PHE A 113 2.03 -10.53 10.10
C PHE A 113 1.84 -9.19 10.83
N PHE A 114 0.65 -9.00 11.42
CA PHE A 114 0.36 -7.87 12.29
C PHE A 114 1.11 -8.03 13.61
N HIS A 115 2.18 -7.25 13.80
CA HIS A 115 3.09 -7.42 14.93
C HIS A 115 2.71 -6.57 16.14
N ARG A 116 1.83 -5.58 15.95
CA ARG A 116 1.28 -4.77 17.03
C ARG A 116 -0.19 -4.53 16.77
N VAL A 117 -1.00 -4.86 17.77
CA VAL A 117 -2.45 -4.79 17.70
C VAL A 117 -2.93 -4.21 19.00
N ILE A 118 -3.71 -3.12 18.93
CA ILE A 118 -4.29 -2.47 20.10
C ILE A 118 -5.78 -2.35 19.84
N ASN A 119 -6.53 -3.21 20.54
CA ASN A 119 -7.98 -3.27 20.42
C ASN A 119 -8.63 -1.90 20.64
N ASP A 120 -9.60 -1.58 19.78
CA ASP A 120 -10.31 -0.30 19.74
C ASP A 120 -9.37 0.88 19.44
N PHE A 121 -8.29 0.63 18.69
CA PHE A 121 -7.36 1.67 18.25
C PHE A 121 -6.77 1.38 16.86
N VAL A 122 -5.71 0.57 16.78
CA VAL A 122 -5.00 0.31 15.52
C VAL A 122 -4.40 -1.09 15.45
N THR A 123 -4.46 -1.66 14.24
CA THR A 123 -3.76 -2.88 13.88
C THR A 123 -2.57 -2.54 12.96
N GLN A 124 -1.34 -2.77 13.41
CA GLN A 124 -0.09 -2.36 12.75
C GLN A 124 0.68 -3.55 12.14
N SER A 125 1.20 -3.33 10.93
CA SER A 125 1.94 -4.30 10.12
C SER A 125 3.04 -3.63 9.30
N GLY A 126 3.62 -4.35 8.34
CA GLY A 126 4.50 -3.81 7.32
C GLY A 126 6.00 -3.87 7.62
N ASP A 127 6.42 -4.40 8.77
CA ASP A 127 7.84 -4.64 9.04
C ASP A 127 8.30 -5.93 8.32
N PRO A 128 9.25 -5.86 7.36
CA PRO A 128 9.71 -7.02 6.60
C PRO A 128 10.40 -8.09 7.47
N THR A 129 10.79 -7.76 8.70
CA THR A 129 11.40 -8.69 9.65
C THR A 129 10.36 -9.45 10.49
N CYS A 130 9.10 -9.02 10.48
CA CYS A 130 7.97 -9.70 11.13
C CYS A 130 7.41 -10.82 10.27
N LYS A 131 8.27 -11.82 9.99
CA LYS A 131 7.91 -13.04 9.28
C LYS A 131 8.20 -14.27 10.13
N THR A 132 7.41 -15.32 9.95
CA THR A 132 7.59 -16.57 10.68
C THR A 132 8.93 -17.24 10.33
N ILE A 133 9.70 -17.60 11.34
CA ILE A 133 10.92 -18.40 11.24
C ILE A 133 10.59 -19.82 11.74
N GLY A 134 10.34 -20.73 10.79
CA GLY A 134 10.00 -22.12 11.10
C GLY A 134 8.54 -22.29 11.51
N VAL A 135 8.21 -22.07 12.78
CA VAL A 135 6.87 -22.26 13.33
C VAL A 135 6.39 -20.98 14.00
N TYR A 136 5.23 -20.48 13.58
CA TYR A 136 4.59 -19.31 14.19
C TYR A 136 4.32 -19.58 15.69
N PRO A 137 4.57 -18.63 16.60
CA PRO A 137 4.90 -17.22 16.37
C PRO A 137 6.41 -16.90 16.31
N ALA A 138 7.31 -17.88 16.18
CA ALA A 138 8.74 -17.60 16.16
C ALA A 138 9.08 -16.64 15.00
N THR A 139 9.74 -15.52 15.32
CA THR A 139 10.03 -14.42 14.39
C THR A 139 11.41 -13.82 14.66
N SER A 140 11.83 -12.83 13.84
CA SER A 140 13.05 -12.07 14.11
C SER A 140 12.95 -11.31 15.44
N PRO A 141 13.99 -11.28 16.28
CA PRO A 141 14.04 -10.42 17.46
C PRO A 141 13.95 -8.92 17.14
N THR A 142 14.13 -8.53 15.87
CA THR A 142 14.00 -7.14 15.40
C THR A 142 12.60 -6.79 14.90
N CYS A 143 11.67 -7.75 14.91
CA CYS A 143 10.29 -7.53 14.48
C CYS A 143 9.65 -6.37 15.28
N GLY A 144 9.05 -5.42 14.56
CA GLY A 144 8.46 -4.17 15.05
C GLY A 144 9.41 -2.98 15.05
N SER A 145 10.71 -3.21 14.81
CA SER A 145 11.75 -2.15 14.79
C SER A 145 12.48 -2.06 13.44
N GLY A 146 12.08 -2.87 12.47
CA GLY A 146 12.67 -2.92 11.14
C GLY A 146 12.04 -1.94 10.15
N GLY A 147 12.39 -2.16 8.89
CA GLY A 147 12.02 -1.35 7.73
C GLY A 147 12.87 -1.76 6.54
N THR A 148 12.74 -1.05 5.43
CA THR A 148 13.63 -1.17 4.27
C THR A 148 14.93 -0.40 4.45
N GLY A 149 14.92 0.63 5.30
CA GLY A 149 15.99 1.61 5.45
C GLY A 149 15.86 2.83 4.52
N GLU A 150 14.81 2.89 3.70
CA GLU A 150 14.47 4.03 2.85
C GLU A 150 13.23 4.71 3.43
N THR A 151 13.38 5.97 3.88
CA THR A 151 12.29 6.72 4.51
C THR A 151 11.66 7.72 3.54
N ILE A 152 10.40 8.07 3.80
CA ILE A 152 9.62 9.06 3.06
C ILE A 152 9.32 10.27 3.95
N PRO A 153 9.17 11.47 3.36
CA PRO A 153 8.74 12.66 4.10
C PRO A 153 7.32 12.50 4.64
N LEU A 154 7.03 13.17 5.75
CA LEU A 154 5.67 13.25 6.29
C LEU A 154 4.74 13.99 5.32
N GLU A 155 3.60 13.39 4.99
CA GLU A 155 2.66 13.89 3.99
C GLU A 155 1.26 14.01 4.58
N HIS A 156 0.76 15.25 4.71
CA HIS A 156 -0.58 15.56 5.17
C HIS A 156 -1.41 16.24 4.08
N ASP A 157 -2.71 16.02 4.11
CA ASP A 157 -3.70 16.71 3.29
C ASP A 157 -4.94 17.00 4.14
N GLU A 158 -5.62 18.12 3.91
CA GLU A 158 -6.79 18.53 4.69
C GLU A 158 -8.01 17.60 4.50
N ASN A 159 -8.00 16.76 3.47
CA ASN A 159 -9.03 15.76 3.21
C ASN A 159 -8.74 14.41 3.86
N LEU A 160 -7.57 14.25 4.50
CA LEU A 160 -7.12 13.01 5.12
C LEU A 160 -7.17 13.14 6.64
N SER A 161 -7.93 12.27 7.30
CA SER A 161 -8.03 12.18 8.76
C SER A 161 -8.10 10.72 9.18
N HIS A 162 -7.68 10.43 10.41
CA HIS A 162 -7.74 9.08 10.99
C HIS A 162 -9.18 8.71 11.40
N VAL A 163 -10.07 8.62 10.42
CA VAL A 163 -11.44 8.08 10.54
C VAL A 163 -11.40 6.56 10.75
N ASP A 164 -12.54 5.94 11.07
CA ASP A 164 -12.64 4.47 11.12
C ASP A 164 -12.19 3.83 9.79
N GLY A 165 -11.35 2.80 9.88
CA GLY A 165 -10.77 2.11 8.72
C GLY A 165 -9.71 2.88 7.95
N ALA A 166 -9.29 4.07 8.41
CA ALA A 166 -8.17 4.79 7.79
C ALA A 166 -6.88 3.96 7.86
N ILE A 167 -6.08 4.00 6.78
CA ILE A 167 -4.71 3.48 6.80
C ILE A 167 -3.73 4.62 6.99
N GLY A 168 -2.82 4.48 7.96
CA GLY A 168 -1.79 5.46 8.30
C GLY A 168 -0.39 4.87 8.33
N MET A 169 0.62 5.72 8.08
CA MET A 169 2.03 5.32 8.13
C MET A 169 2.53 5.36 9.56
N ALA A 170 3.16 4.26 10.00
CA ALA A 170 3.92 4.28 11.24
C ALA A 170 5.25 5.02 11.00
N ARG A 171 5.69 5.78 12.01
CA ARG A 171 6.96 6.50 11.99
C ARG A 171 7.63 6.49 13.37
N SER A 172 8.91 6.81 13.40
CA SER A 172 9.62 7.12 14.63
C SER A 172 9.41 8.58 15.04
N ALA A 173 10.21 9.08 16.00
CA ALA A 173 10.10 10.45 16.48
C ALA A 173 10.36 11.50 15.38
N ASP A 174 11.24 11.19 14.42
CA ASP A 174 11.48 12.05 13.28
C ASP A 174 10.25 12.03 12.33
N PRO A 175 9.67 13.19 11.98
CA PRO A 175 8.56 13.27 11.02
C PRO A 175 8.81 12.50 9.71
N ASP A 176 10.03 12.59 9.16
CA ASP A 176 10.38 12.04 7.85
C ASP A 176 10.98 10.61 7.95
N SER A 177 10.50 9.83 8.92
CA SER A 177 11.00 8.48 9.22
C SER A 177 10.03 7.34 8.92
N ALA A 178 8.87 7.64 8.32
CA ALA A 178 8.02 6.60 7.77
C ALA A 178 8.78 5.81 6.71
N ASP A 179 8.61 4.49 6.69
CA ASP A 179 9.32 3.55 5.78
C ASP A 179 8.28 2.60 5.20
N SER A 180 8.19 1.37 5.71
CA SER A 180 7.33 0.30 5.17
C SER A 180 6.21 -0.09 6.12
N GLN A 181 6.30 0.30 7.39
CA GLN A 181 5.30 -0.02 8.41
C GLN A 181 4.07 0.90 8.30
N TRP A 182 2.89 0.30 8.42
CA TRP A 182 1.60 0.96 8.34
C TRP A 182 0.65 0.37 9.37
N TYR A 183 -0.46 1.05 9.63
CA TYR A 183 -1.53 0.56 10.49
C TYR A 183 -2.90 0.89 9.90
N ILE A 184 -3.91 0.14 10.31
CA ILE A 184 -5.32 0.41 10.02
C ILE A 184 -6.00 0.78 11.33
N ALA A 185 -6.76 1.88 11.33
CA ALA A 185 -7.60 2.29 12.44
C ALA A 185 -8.83 1.36 12.55
N GLU A 186 -9.06 0.81 13.74
CA GLU A 186 -10.16 -0.15 14.01
C GLU A 186 -11.49 0.56 14.31
N THR A 187 -11.36 1.82 14.74
CA THR A 187 -12.37 2.83 15.05
C THR A 187 -11.83 4.20 14.63
N GLU A 188 -12.59 5.28 14.82
CA GLU A 188 -12.05 6.64 14.72
C GLU A 188 -10.82 6.81 15.65
N ALA A 189 -9.79 7.46 15.13
CA ALA A 189 -8.51 7.66 15.79
C ALA A 189 -7.95 9.08 15.55
N HIS A 190 -8.83 10.09 15.49
CA HIS A 190 -8.48 11.49 15.22
C HIS A 190 -7.37 12.07 16.13
N GLY A 191 -7.09 11.47 17.29
CA GLY A 191 -5.93 11.82 18.11
C GLY A 191 -4.56 11.53 17.46
N LEU A 192 -4.54 10.90 16.28
CA LEU A 192 -3.36 10.73 15.41
C LEU A 192 -3.20 11.87 14.38
N ASP A 193 -4.24 12.66 14.16
CA ASP A 193 -4.23 13.79 13.24
C ASP A 193 -3.32 14.92 13.74
N PRO A 194 -2.62 15.65 12.84
CA PRO A 194 -1.66 16.69 13.21
C PRO A 194 -2.28 17.83 14.03
N GLU A 195 -3.54 18.19 13.80
CA GLU A 195 -4.25 19.23 14.55
C GLU A 195 -4.59 18.85 16.00
N ASN A 196 -4.59 17.55 16.31
CA ASN A 196 -4.95 17.02 17.63
C ASN A 196 -3.72 16.62 18.45
N ARG A 197 -2.51 16.97 18.00
CA ARG A 197 -1.24 16.55 18.60
C ARG A 197 -0.28 17.72 18.82
N ASP A 198 0.58 17.54 19.81
CA ASP A 198 1.67 18.48 20.11
C ASP A 198 2.93 18.20 19.26
N ASP A 199 2.98 17.04 18.58
CA ASP A 199 3.97 16.70 17.55
C ASP A 199 3.35 16.82 16.15
N GLU A 200 4.10 16.45 15.11
CA GLU A 200 3.67 16.57 13.72
C GLU A 200 2.58 15.56 13.30
N GLY A 201 2.12 14.68 14.19
CA GLY A 201 1.10 13.68 13.88
C GLY A 201 1.52 12.61 12.89
N TYR A 202 0.56 11.93 12.27
CA TYR A 202 0.80 10.80 11.35
C TYR A 202 0.13 11.03 10.00
N ALA A 203 0.71 10.48 8.94
CA ALA A 203 0.12 10.53 7.60
C ALA A 203 -0.92 9.41 7.44
N THR A 204 -2.18 9.77 7.23
CA THR A 204 -3.20 8.87 6.67
C THR A 204 -3.15 9.00 5.14
N PHE A 205 -3.40 7.92 4.39
CA PHE A 205 -3.23 7.92 2.94
C PHE A 205 -4.21 7.00 2.18
N GLY A 206 -5.21 6.46 2.86
CA GLY A 206 -6.20 5.56 2.28
C GLY A 206 -7.25 5.13 3.30
N ILE A 207 -8.16 4.25 2.87
CA ILE A 207 -9.23 3.73 3.72
C ILE A 207 -9.63 2.31 3.32
N VAL A 208 -9.98 1.49 4.30
CA VAL A 208 -10.62 0.20 4.06
C VAL A 208 -11.98 0.41 3.39
N ARG A 209 -12.21 -0.32 2.32
CA ARG A 209 -13.48 -0.35 1.58
C ARG A 209 -14.30 -1.58 1.85
N ASP A 210 -13.68 -2.70 2.20
CA ASP A 210 -14.35 -3.95 2.55
C ASP A 210 -13.44 -4.79 3.43
N GLY A 211 -14.01 -5.55 4.38
CA GLY A 211 -13.25 -6.44 5.27
C GLY A 211 -12.91 -5.84 6.64
N MET A 212 -13.60 -4.78 7.10
CA MET A 212 -13.40 -4.23 8.44
C MET A 212 -13.65 -5.24 9.57
N THR A 213 -14.58 -6.17 9.39
CA THR A 213 -14.83 -7.27 10.33
C THR A 213 -13.60 -8.14 10.49
N HIS A 214 -12.79 -8.34 9.44
CA HIS A 214 -11.54 -9.07 9.55
C HIS A 214 -10.49 -8.29 10.34
N ILE A 215 -10.39 -6.97 10.13
CA ILE A 215 -9.47 -6.10 10.89
C ILE A 215 -9.80 -6.15 12.39
N ARG A 216 -11.06 -5.92 12.76
CA ARG A 216 -11.51 -5.99 14.16
C ARG A 216 -11.36 -7.40 14.75
N ALA A 217 -11.60 -8.44 13.96
CA ALA A 217 -11.39 -9.80 14.44
C ALA A 217 -9.91 -10.15 14.64
N ILE A 218 -8.99 -9.51 13.91
CA ILE A 218 -7.53 -9.57 14.16
C ILE A 218 -7.17 -8.77 15.41
N ALA A 219 -7.87 -7.66 15.65
CA ALA A 219 -7.73 -6.83 16.84
C ALA A 219 -8.01 -7.57 18.15
N ASP A 220 -9.08 -8.37 18.13
CA ASP A 220 -9.56 -9.17 19.26
C ASP A 220 -8.68 -10.38 19.58
N VAL A 221 -7.69 -10.69 18.75
CA VAL A 221 -6.89 -11.90 18.92
C VAL A 221 -5.89 -11.69 20.08
N PRO A 222 -5.74 -12.65 21.03
CA PRO A 222 -4.91 -12.42 22.22
C PRO A 222 -3.40 -12.13 21.99
N THR A 223 -2.88 -10.98 22.40
CA THR A 223 -1.50 -10.56 22.12
C THR A 223 -0.48 -10.99 23.21
N SER A 224 0.82 -10.86 22.94
CA SER A 224 1.90 -11.07 23.92
C SER A 224 3.09 -10.18 23.61
N ASP A 225 3.71 -9.61 24.64
CA ASP A 225 4.94 -8.80 24.53
C ASP A 225 6.21 -9.66 24.40
N GLU A 226 6.11 -10.98 24.55
CA GLU A 226 7.24 -11.88 24.45
C GLU A 226 7.42 -12.35 22.99
N PRO A 227 8.60 -12.13 22.36
CA PRO A 227 8.85 -12.59 20.99
C PRO A 227 8.83 -14.13 20.84
N THR A 228 8.80 -14.85 21.97
CA THR A 228 8.64 -16.30 22.05
C THR A 228 7.21 -16.76 22.34
N GLY A 229 6.29 -15.85 22.71
CA GLY A 229 4.91 -16.13 23.08
C GLY A 229 4.74 -16.92 24.39
N THR A 230 5.72 -16.88 25.30
CA THR A 230 5.77 -17.78 26.47
C THR A 230 5.18 -17.22 27.77
N ALA A 231 5.01 -15.89 27.88
CA ALA A 231 4.27 -15.25 28.96
C ALA A 231 2.96 -14.68 28.42
N LEU A 232 1.85 -15.22 28.91
CA LEU A 232 0.50 -14.95 28.41
C LEU A 232 -0.12 -13.83 29.26
N ASP A 233 -0.31 -12.65 28.70
CA ASP A 233 -1.50 -11.86 29.04
C ASP A 233 -2.56 -12.19 27.98
N ASN A 234 -3.43 -13.13 28.34
CA ASN A 234 -4.49 -13.74 27.52
C ASN A 234 -3.98 -14.61 26.33
N PRO A 235 -4.36 -15.89 26.18
CA PRO A 235 -3.54 -16.83 25.42
C PRO A 235 -3.86 -16.90 23.92
N PHE A 236 -2.85 -16.57 23.11
CA PHE A 236 -2.65 -16.86 21.68
C PHE A 236 -3.41 -16.05 20.63
N ALA A 237 -2.67 -15.14 19.97
CA ALA A 237 -2.98 -14.62 18.67
C ALA A 237 -2.08 -15.17 17.59
N SER A 238 -2.72 -15.80 16.62
CA SER A 238 -2.18 -15.97 15.28
C SER A 238 -3.01 -15.12 14.35
N GLY A 239 -2.47 -14.02 13.84
CA GLY A 239 -3.06 -13.21 12.79
C GLY A 239 -1.97 -12.79 11.82
N GLY A 240 -2.07 -13.23 10.57
CA GLY A 240 -1.13 -12.98 9.47
C GLY A 240 -1.74 -13.38 8.14
#